data_AF-A0A1J3EXD9-F1
#
_entry.id   AF-A0A1J3EXD9-F1
#
_cell.length_a   1.000
_cell.length_b   1.000
_cell.length_c   1.000
_cell.angle_alpha   90.00
_cell.angle_beta   90.00
_cell.angle_gamma   90.00
#
_symmetry.space_group_name_H-M   'P 1'
#
loop_
_entity.id
_entity.type
_entity.pdbx_description
1 polymer ?
#
loop_
_entity_poly.entity_id
_entity_poly.type
_entity_poly.pdbx_seq_one_letter_code
_entity_poly.pdbx_strand_id
1 'polypeptide(L)'
;QAPNITMFNATAAEDLIVKQDEKRGKYVAGCVTNWTLVTLNHHTQMCMDPNVVEAQVMVSSCGHDGPMGAAGVKRLARLGMIEQAPGMGALDMNTAEDAIVDQTREIVPGMVVCGMEVAEVAGSPR
;
A
#
# COMPACT_ATOMS: atom_id res chain seq x y z
N GLN A 1 14.32 -21.43 -3.03
CA GLN A 1 13.92 -20.22 -2.28
C GLN A 1 15.20 -19.50 -1.89
N ALA A 2 15.29 -18.18 -2.10
CA ALA A 2 16.47 -17.45 -1.62
C ALA A 2 16.48 -17.49 -0.07
N PRO A 3 17.65 -17.59 0.58
CA PRO A 3 17.76 -17.83 2.02
C PRO A 3 17.21 -16.70 2.90
N ASN A 4 16.98 -15.52 2.32
CA ASN A 4 16.52 -14.30 2.98
C ASN A 4 15.15 -13.84 2.48
N ILE A 5 14.38 -14.72 1.81
CA ILE A 5 13.04 -14.42 1.32
C ILE A 5 12.03 -15.33 2.01
N THR A 6 11.02 -14.72 2.64
CA THR A 6 9.89 -15.41 3.23
C THR A 6 8.59 -14.95 2.54
N MET A 7 7.68 -15.88 2.30
CA MET A 7 6.37 -15.61 1.72
C MET A 7 5.29 -15.87 2.76
N PHE A 8 4.51 -14.84 3.09
CA PHE A 8 3.34 -14.94 3.97
C PHE A 8 2.07 -14.87 3.12
N ASN A 9 1.69 -15.98 2.51
CA ASN A 9 0.41 -16.10 1.80
C ASN A 9 -0.76 -16.26 2.78
N ALA A 10 -1.98 -15.93 2.32
CA ALA A 10 -3.20 -15.88 3.15
C ALA A 10 -3.13 -14.88 4.33
N THR A 11 -2.17 -13.94 4.27
CA THR A 11 -2.01 -12.82 5.20
C THR A 11 -2.35 -11.53 4.47
N ALA A 12 -3.17 -10.67 5.08
CA ALA A 12 -3.50 -9.35 4.57
C ALA A 12 -2.81 -8.28 5.42
N ALA A 13 -2.30 -7.24 4.77
CA ALA A 13 -1.94 -6.00 5.43
C ALA A 13 -3.19 -5.12 5.53
N GLU A 14 -3.70 -4.89 6.73
CA GLU A 14 -4.94 -4.13 6.97
C GLU A 14 -4.69 -2.68 7.40
N ASP A 15 -3.49 -2.38 7.90
CA ASP A 15 -3.06 -1.02 8.24
C ASP A 15 -1.53 -0.85 8.09
N LEU A 16 -1.04 0.38 8.25
CA LEU A 16 0.36 0.77 8.23
C LEU A 16 0.81 1.16 9.64
N ILE A 17 2.04 0.78 9.98
CA ILE A 17 2.70 1.33 11.17
C ILE A 17 3.25 2.69 10.79
N VAL A 18 2.83 3.76 11.48
CA VAL A 18 3.31 5.11 11.23
C VAL A 18 4.03 5.65 12.46
N LYS A 19 5.23 6.16 12.25
CA LYS A 19 6.06 6.79 13.28
C LYS A 19 6.34 8.24 12.92
N GLN A 20 6.83 9.00 13.90
CA GLN A 20 7.20 10.39 13.71
C GLN A 20 8.50 10.69 14.47
N ASP A 21 9.44 11.35 13.80
CA ASP A 21 10.66 11.88 14.43
C ASP A 21 11.07 13.23 13.80
N GLU A 22 12.00 13.92 14.46
CA GLU A 22 12.45 15.26 14.05
C GLU A 22 13.16 15.29 12.69
N LYS A 23 13.81 14.19 12.27
CA LYS A 23 14.61 14.15 11.04
C LYS A 23 13.77 13.79 9.83
N ARG A 24 12.82 12.87 9.98
CA ARG A 24 12.02 12.29 8.89
C ARG A 24 10.61 12.83 8.81
N GLY A 25 10.14 13.54 9.84
CA GLY A 25 8.72 13.86 9.96
C GLY A 25 7.89 12.60 10.20
N LYS A 26 6.68 12.54 9.65
CA LYS A 26 5.78 11.38 9.71
C LYS A 26 6.16 10.38 8.61
N TYR A 27 6.41 9.11 8.97
CA TYR A 27 6.90 8.09 8.03
C TYR A 27 6.29 6.71 8.29
N VAL A 28 6.26 5.87 7.25
CA VAL A 28 5.81 4.48 7.33
C VAL A 28 6.96 3.60 7.85
N ALA A 29 6.66 2.75 8.83
CA ALA A 29 7.64 1.93 9.54
C ALA A 29 7.26 0.43 9.61
N GLY A 30 6.36 -0.01 8.73
CA GLY A 30 5.89 -1.39 8.67
C GLY A 30 4.40 -1.51 8.37
N CYS A 31 3.84 -2.69 8.59
CA CYS A 31 2.44 -2.99 8.37
C CYS A 31 1.80 -3.73 9.54
N VAL A 32 0.48 -3.57 9.63
CA VAL A 32 -0.39 -4.31 10.53
C VAL A 32 -1.03 -5.41 9.70
N THR A 33 -0.90 -6.64 10.19
CA THR A 33 -1.23 -7.86 9.45
C THR A 33 -2.27 -8.69 10.17
N ASN A 34 -3.13 -9.35 9.42
CA ASN A 34 -4.00 -10.40 9.94
C ASN A 34 -4.15 -11.51 8.90
N TRP A 35 -4.80 -12.62 9.28
CA TRP A 35 -5.26 -13.60 8.30
C TRP A 35 -6.27 -12.94 7.36
N THR A 36 -6.15 -13.16 6.05
CA THR A 36 -7.05 -12.52 5.07
C THR A 36 -8.53 -12.78 5.37
N LEU A 37 -8.87 -14.00 5.82
CA LEU A 37 -10.23 -14.35 6.20
C LEU A 37 -10.72 -13.58 7.42
N VAL A 38 -9.84 -13.26 8.37
CA VAL A 38 -10.18 -12.43 9.53
C VAL A 38 -10.45 -11.00 9.06
N THR A 39 -9.54 -10.42 8.27
CA THR A 39 -9.71 -9.05 7.73
C THR A 39 -11.00 -8.88 6.93
N LEU A 40 -11.43 -9.90 6.19
CA LEU A 40 -12.68 -9.86 5.42
C LEU A 40 -13.95 -10.06 6.26
N ASN A 41 -13.83 -10.50 7.53
CA ASN A 41 -14.96 -10.95 8.33
C ASN A 41 -15.02 -10.31 9.74
N HIS A 42 -14.43 -9.12 9.90
CA HIS A 42 -14.43 -8.33 11.14
C HIS A 42 -15.82 -8.09 11.76
N HIS A 43 -16.91 -8.22 10.99
CA HIS A 43 -18.29 -8.03 11.48
C HIS A 43 -19.01 -9.33 11.89
N THR A 44 -18.39 -10.49 11.71
CA THR A 44 -19.05 -11.79 11.89
C THR A 44 -18.69 -12.48 13.20
N GLN A 45 -17.70 -11.96 13.92
CA GLN A 45 -17.15 -12.51 15.17
C GLN A 45 -16.76 -11.36 16.11
N MET A 46 -16.28 -11.72 17.31
CA MET A 46 -15.65 -10.75 18.23
C MET A 46 -14.42 -10.11 17.60
N CYS A 47 -13.95 -8.99 18.16
CA CYS A 47 -12.70 -8.36 17.73
C CYS A 47 -11.54 -9.36 17.73
N MET A 48 -10.85 -9.46 16.60
CA MET A 48 -9.69 -10.34 16.40
C MET A 48 -8.50 -9.44 16.09
N ASP A 49 -7.78 -9.05 17.14
CA ASP A 49 -6.70 -8.09 17.03
C ASP A 49 -5.60 -8.57 16.06
N PRO A 50 -5.01 -7.66 15.28
CA PRO A 50 -3.95 -8.00 14.33
C PRO A 50 -2.59 -8.22 14.99
N ASN A 51 -1.65 -8.69 14.18
CA ASN A 51 -0.22 -8.70 14.47
C ASN A 51 0.51 -7.61 13.68
N VAL A 52 1.80 -7.39 13.94
CA VAL A 52 2.60 -6.33 13.34
C VAL A 52 3.91 -6.84 12.75
N VAL A 53 4.34 -6.21 11.65
CA VAL A 53 5.67 -6.41 11.06
C VAL A 53 6.31 -5.03 10.88
N GLU A 54 7.38 -4.75 11.62
CA GLU A 54 8.15 -3.53 11.44
C GLU A 54 9.11 -3.67 10.25
N ALA A 55 9.25 -2.59 9.46
CA ALA A 55 10.13 -2.53 8.31
C ALA A 55 10.70 -1.12 8.15
N GLN A 56 11.92 -1.03 7.61
CA GLN A 56 12.55 0.26 7.29
C GLN A 56 11.97 0.88 6.02
N VAL A 57 11.58 0.04 5.07
CA VAL A 57 10.97 0.42 3.78
C VAL A 57 9.88 -0.59 3.47
N MET A 58 8.69 -0.09 3.14
CA MET A 58 7.58 -0.86 2.60
C MET A 58 7.48 -0.63 1.10
N VAL A 59 7.21 -1.70 0.34
CA VAL A 59 6.91 -1.62 -1.10
C VAL A 59 5.47 -2.09 -1.29
N SER A 60 4.59 -1.19 -1.73
CA SER A 60 3.19 -1.50 -2.02
C SER A 60 3.01 -1.72 -3.51
N SER A 61 2.45 -2.89 -3.84
CA SER A 61 2.19 -3.33 -5.20
C SER A 61 0.82 -4.04 -5.27
N CYS A 62 -0.19 -3.48 -4.60
CA CYS A 62 -1.50 -4.09 -4.41
C CYS A 62 -2.44 -3.94 -5.63
N GLY A 63 -1.93 -3.41 -6.75
CA GLY A 63 -2.70 -3.14 -7.95
C GLY A 63 -3.61 -1.91 -7.81
N HIS A 64 -4.45 -1.70 -8.83
CA HIS A 64 -5.40 -0.58 -8.89
C HIS A 64 -6.58 -0.76 -7.92
N ASP A 65 -7.50 0.20 -7.88
CA ASP A 65 -8.67 0.21 -7.00
C ASP A 65 -9.49 -1.09 -7.07
N GLY A 66 -9.94 -1.55 -5.91
CA GLY A 66 -10.74 -2.75 -5.68
C GLY A 66 -10.92 -3.01 -4.17
N PRO A 67 -11.54 -4.14 -3.77
CA PRO A 67 -11.80 -4.45 -2.37
C PRO A 67 -10.54 -4.46 -1.48
N MET A 68 -9.44 -5.01 -2.00
CA MET A 68 -8.11 -5.01 -1.37
C MET A 68 -7.07 -4.24 -2.21
N GLY A 69 -7.48 -3.77 -3.39
CA GLY A 69 -6.62 -3.07 -4.33
C GLY A 69 -6.33 -1.64 -3.87
N ALA A 70 -5.18 -1.12 -4.28
CA ALA A 70 -4.68 0.20 -3.89
C ALA A 70 -4.64 0.45 -2.37
N ALA A 71 -4.46 -0.61 -1.58
CA ALA A 71 -4.56 -0.55 -0.12
C ALA A 71 -3.56 0.44 0.50
N GLY A 72 -2.33 0.48 0.00
CA GLY A 72 -1.30 1.38 0.48
C GLY A 72 -1.66 2.83 0.21
N VAL A 73 -1.95 3.16 -1.06
CA VAL A 73 -2.31 4.52 -1.49
C VAL A 73 -3.56 5.03 -0.77
N LYS A 74 -4.64 4.24 -0.74
CA LYS A 74 -5.87 4.62 -0.03
C LYS A 74 -5.63 4.83 1.45
N ARG A 75 -4.79 4.01 2.08
CA ARG A 75 -4.50 4.15 3.50
C ARG A 75 -3.69 5.41 3.78
N LEU A 76 -2.67 5.70 2.97
CA LEU A 76 -1.91 6.96 3.06
C LEU A 76 -2.82 8.19 2.93
N ALA A 77 -3.76 8.18 1.98
CA ALA A 77 -4.73 9.27 1.80
C ALA A 77 -5.63 9.43 3.03
N ARG A 78 -6.17 8.32 3.57
CA ARG A 78 -6.98 8.33 4.82
C ARG A 78 -6.20 8.82 6.04
N LEU A 79 -4.89 8.61 6.08
CA LEU A 79 -4.00 9.08 7.14
C LEU A 79 -3.52 10.53 6.95
N GLY A 80 -3.94 11.19 5.86
CA GLY A 80 -3.53 12.53 5.49
C GLY A 80 -2.03 12.64 5.19
N MET A 81 -1.40 11.55 4.77
CA MET A 81 0.03 11.53 4.43
C MET A 81 0.29 11.87 2.96
N ILE A 82 -0.74 11.78 2.12
CA ILE A 82 -0.76 12.27 0.74
C ILE A 82 -2.04 13.08 0.53
N GLU A 83 -2.03 13.94 -0.49
CA GLU A 83 -3.27 14.53 -1.00
C GLU A 83 -4.20 13.43 -1.55
N GLN A 84 -5.48 13.75 -1.74
CA GLN A 84 -6.44 12.76 -2.21
C GLN A 84 -5.94 12.10 -3.51
N ALA A 85 -6.00 10.77 -3.53
CA ALA A 85 -5.60 9.98 -4.69
C ALA A 85 -6.53 10.33 -5.87
N PRO A 86 -6.00 10.85 -6.99
CA PRO A 86 -6.81 11.25 -8.15
C PRO A 86 -7.57 10.08 -8.78
N GLY A 87 -7.09 8.85 -8.57
CA GLY A 87 -7.70 7.63 -9.10
C GLY A 87 -7.23 7.32 -10.52
N MET A 88 -7.25 6.04 -10.87
CA MET A 88 -6.81 5.57 -12.19
C MET A 88 -7.68 6.10 -13.34
N GLY A 89 -7.02 6.51 -14.43
CA GLY A 89 -7.65 6.98 -15.66
C GLY A 89 -8.20 5.87 -16.57
N ALA A 90 -8.74 6.28 -17.72
CA ALA A 90 -9.17 5.36 -18.77
C ALA A 90 -7.96 4.64 -19.41
N LEU A 91 -8.25 3.58 -20.18
CA LEU A 91 -7.21 2.77 -20.79
C LEU A 91 -6.52 3.52 -21.96
N ASP A 92 -5.20 3.66 -21.88
CA ASP A 92 -4.29 4.13 -22.93
C ASP A 92 -2.90 3.53 -22.71
N MET A 93 -2.66 2.38 -23.34
CA MET A 93 -1.44 1.60 -23.14
C MET A 93 -0.15 2.40 -23.40
N ASN A 94 -0.15 3.24 -24.44
CA ASN A 94 1.07 3.94 -24.87
C ASN A 94 1.54 4.95 -23.83
N THR A 95 0.60 5.63 -23.16
CA THR A 95 0.94 6.62 -22.14
C THR A 95 0.97 6.02 -20.74
N ALA A 96 0.20 4.96 -20.48
CA ALA A 96 0.14 4.27 -19.21
C ALA A 96 1.48 3.61 -18.83
N GLU A 97 2.06 2.81 -19.73
CA GLU A 97 3.26 2.02 -19.40
C GLU A 97 4.45 2.91 -18.99
N ASP A 98 4.73 3.95 -19.77
CA ASP A 98 5.77 4.92 -19.47
C ASP A 98 5.48 5.67 -18.16
N ALA A 99 4.23 6.13 -17.97
CA ALA A 99 3.84 6.86 -16.77
C ALA A 99 3.97 6.04 -15.49
N ILE A 100 3.69 4.74 -15.51
CA ILE A 100 3.82 3.85 -14.35
C ILE A 100 5.29 3.61 -14.01
N VAL A 101 6.13 3.39 -15.02
CA VAL A 101 7.58 3.20 -14.82
C VAL A 101 8.21 4.46 -14.23
N ASP A 102 7.93 5.62 -14.84
CA ASP A 102 8.53 6.90 -14.44
C ASP A 102 8.08 7.35 -13.04
N GLN A 103 6.87 6.97 -12.61
CA GLN A 103 6.30 7.38 -11.33
C GLN A 103 6.42 6.32 -10.22
N THR A 104 7.05 5.19 -10.48
CA THR A 104 7.40 4.22 -9.44
C THR A 104 8.48 4.81 -8.53
N ARG A 105 8.11 5.17 -7.30
CA ARG A 105 9.01 5.87 -6.36
C ARG A 105 8.54 5.78 -4.92
N GLU A 106 9.35 6.33 -4.03
CA GLU A 106 8.94 6.64 -2.66
C GLU A 106 7.91 7.78 -2.69
N ILE A 107 6.70 7.50 -2.21
CA ILE A 107 5.58 8.46 -2.19
C ILE A 107 5.60 9.26 -0.90
N VAL A 108 5.86 8.59 0.23
CA VAL A 108 6.11 9.19 1.55
C VAL A 108 7.30 8.47 2.18
N PRO A 109 8.02 9.09 3.13
CA PRO A 109 9.16 8.44 3.76
C PRO A 109 8.81 7.05 4.30
N GLY A 110 9.57 6.03 3.87
CA GLY A 110 9.38 4.62 4.23
C GLY A 110 8.38 3.84 3.38
N MET A 111 7.78 4.44 2.34
CA MET A 111 6.76 3.79 1.51
C MET A 111 6.97 4.04 0.02
N VAL A 112 7.38 2.99 -0.69
CA VAL A 112 7.49 2.93 -2.14
C VAL A 112 6.22 2.33 -2.73
N VAL A 113 5.70 2.90 -3.80
CA VAL A 113 4.56 2.36 -4.54
C VAL A 113 5.00 1.99 -5.95
N CYS A 114 4.60 0.81 -6.42
CA CYS A 114 4.93 0.32 -7.76
C CYS A 114 3.77 -0.44 -8.42
N GLY A 115 3.89 -0.68 -9.73
CA GLY A 115 2.86 -1.35 -10.53
C GLY A 115 1.58 -0.51 -10.66
N MET A 116 0.45 -1.17 -10.91
CA MET A 116 -0.83 -0.47 -11.17
C MET A 116 -1.36 0.34 -9.98
N GLU A 117 -0.82 0.16 -8.77
CA GLU A 117 -1.15 1.02 -7.63
C GLU A 117 -0.61 2.45 -7.83
N VAL A 118 0.43 2.63 -8.65
CA VAL A 118 0.94 3.96 -9.03
C VAL A 118 -0.12 4.77 -9.77
N ALA A 119 -0.93 4.14 -10.63
CA ALA A 119 -2.00 4.85 -11.36
C ALA A 119 -2.98 5.57 -10.42
N GLU A 120 -3.22 4.99 -9.24
CA GLU A 120 -4.18 5.53 -8.27
C GLU A 120 -3.67 6.80 -7.60
N VAL A 121 -2.37 6.85 -7.29
CA VAL A 121 -1.75 8.05 -6.69
C VAL A 121 -1.40 9.10 -7.74
N ALA A 122 -1.05 8.68 -8.96
CA ALA A 122 -0.60 9.56 -10.04
C ALA A 122 -1.71 10.06 -10.97
N GLY A 123 -2.87 9.41 -10.98
CA GLY A 123 -3.94 9.73 -11.92
C GLY A 123 -3.64 9.28 -13.35
N SER A 124 -2.76 8.28 -13.50
CA SER A 124 -2.31 7.84 -14.81
C SER A 124 -3.35 6.99 -15.53
N PRO A 125 -3.34 7.00 -16.88
CA PRO A 125 -4.11 6.05 -17.69
C PRO A 125 -3.77 4.60 -17.35
N ARG A 126 -4.66 3.69 -17.75
CA ARG A 126 -4.56 2.24 -17.53
C ARG A 126 -4.00 1.50 -18.74
#